data_AF-A0A6N8BQF6-F1
#
_entry.id   AF-A0A6N8BQF6-F1
#
_cell.length_a   1.000
_cell.length_b   1.000
_cell.length_c   1.000
_cell.angle_alpha   90.00
_cell.angle_beta   90.00
_cell.angle_gamma   90.00
#
_symmetry.space_group_name_H-M   'P 1'
#
loop_
_entity.id
_entity.type
_entity.pdbx_description
1 polymer ?
#
loop_
_entity_poly.entity_id
_entity_poly.type
_entity_poly.pdbx_seq_one_letter_code
_entity_poly.pdbx_strand_id
1 'polypeptide(L)'
;MSGLFFLSLQSINDIEHKYAHTRDTAIAGRVLALDITKNINYFSRLTRNIMLGSDINKDLKQIDTAIATVKKHFATLSALNLPAESKNLTEKAHSAAIAFMNNGQSLVAPLANVPADQRHLAYKTYEKEATPYAVAFREHFEKFDANITTLAETAMADLNQDIASRRTLMWIEFVFAICLVYCAGYFLTNRDLFAMRQCVAFAAKLGRQDADERLAANKFASLGVLAQALNTTADNLAAYRESSAKAQAEAVHEREEATKALAEARQAQALAENAKNEGMLQAAHQLEAVVEIVSEASQGLAVKIGQSHRGAEDQSSRVRDTATAMEEMNATVREVAQNAQQAADIADQARQQAQEGSQIVNSAVKGIESVHAQSLAIRQDMDMLGKQAESIGNVMAVIADIADQTNLLALNAAIEAARAGDAGRGFAVVADEVRKLAEKTMTATQEVGRAIGDIQSGTKKNILNVEQSASAIEEATALSIRSGDSLKQILQFVHMVNDQVQAIATASEQQSAASEEISRSVEQVANISAETAHTMQDASHAVEGLAQQAQVLRQLILNMKTPS
;
A
#
# COMPACT_ATOMS: atom_id res chain seq x y z
N MET A 1 19.42 38.46 24.11
CA MET A 1 18.31 37.49 23.94
C MET A 1 17.51 37.72 22.66
N SER A 2 17.18 38.96 22.29
CA SER A 2 16.37 39.29 21.11
C SER A 2 16.95 38.82 19.76
N GLY A 3 18.27 38.85 19.56
CA GLY A 3 18.88 38.40 18.29
C GLY A 3 18.90 36.87 18.07
N LEU A 4 19.02 36.08 19.14
CA LEU A 4 19.03 34.61 19.07
C LEU A 4 17.63 34.06 18.77
N PHE A 5 16.60 34.67 19.36
CA PHE A 5 15.21 34.31 19.10
C PHE A 5 14.77 34.60 17.65
N PHE A 6 15.37 35.61 17.01
CA PHE A 6 15.07 35.94 15.62
C PHE A 6 15.65 34.90 14.64
N LEU A 7 16.87 34.40 14.91
CA LEU A 7 17.52 33.36 14.11
C LEU A 7 16.78 32.02 14.18
N SER A 8 16.24 31.67 15.36
CA SER A 8 15.46 30.44 15.51
C SER A 8 14.13 30.49 14.74
N LEU A 9 13.41 31.62 14.81
CA LEU A 9 12.19 31.86 14.02
C LEU A 9 12.43 31.77 12.51
N GLN A 10 13.51 32.39 12.02
CA GLN A 10 13.86 32.34 10.60
C GLN A 10 14.18 30.91 10.15
N SER A 11 14.85 30.11 11.00
CA SER A 11 15.15 28.71 10.69
C SER A 11 13.93 27.79 10.66
N ILE A 12 12.91 28.06 11.50
CA ILE A 12 11.64 27.31 11.47
C ILE A 12 10.91 27.59 10.15
N ASN A 13 10.91 28.85 9.71
CA ASN A 13 10.29 29.24 8.45
C ASN A 13 10.95 28.56 7.23
N ASP A 14 12.27 28.39 7.24
CA ASP A 14 13.00 27.66 6.19
C ASP A 14 12.65 26.16 6.15
N ILE A 15 12.51 25.52 7.32
CA ILE A 15 12.07 24.13 7.44
C ILE A 15 10.64 23.98 6.93
N GLU A 16 9.75 24.92 7.29
CA GLU A 16 8.35 24.93 6.85
C GLU A 16 8.25 25.08 5.33
N HIS A 17 9.05 25.95 4.72
CA HIS A 17 9.14 26.08 3.27
C HIS A 17 9.65 24.81 2.59
N LYS A 18 10.73 24.19 3.09
CA LYS A 18 11.27 22.93 2.55
C LYS A 18 10.27 21.79 2.69
N TYR A 19 9.57 21.70 3.81
CA TYR A 19 8.52 20.71 4.03
C TYR A 19 7.36 20.90 3.06
N ALA A 20 6.84 22.13 2.92
CA ALA A 20 5.78 22.45 1.97
C ALA A 20 6.19 22.08 0.53
N HIS A 21 7.40 22.44 0.12
CA HIS A 21 7.93 22.05 -1.19
C HIS A 21 8.01 20.53 -1.38
N THR A 22 8.51 19.80 -0.39
CA THR A 22 8.63 18.33 -0.45
C THR A 22 7.26 17.65 -0.52
N ARG A 23 6.31 18.11 0.29
CA ARG A 23 4.93 17.63 0.33
C ARG A 23 4.23 17.85 -1.02
N ASP A 24 4.32 19.08 -1.53
CA ASP A 24 3.57 19.50 -2.72
C ASP A 24 4.21 19.01 -4.03
N THR A 25 5.43 18.47 -3.98
CA THR A 25 6.15 17.99 -5.18
C THR A 25 6.41 16.49 -5.13
N ALA A 26 7.26 16.02 -4.20
CA ALA A 26 7.72 14.64 -4.19
C ALA A 26 6.65 13.68 -3.64
N ILE A 27 6.01 14.04 -2.52
CA ILE A 27 4.96 13.21 -1.91
C ILE A 27 3.71 13.19 -2.80
N ALA A 28 3.23 14.36 -3.23
CA ALA A 28 2.11 14.46 -4.15
C ALA A 28 2.36 13.68 -5.46
N GLY A 29 3.57 13.78 -6.03
CA GLY A 29 3.98 13.03 -7.22
C GLY A 29 3.91 11.52 -7.02
N ARG A 30 4.37 11.01 -5.87
CA ARG A 30 4.35 9.58 -5.54
C ARG A 30 2.93 9.04 -5.34
N VAL A 31 2.05 9.80 -4.69
CA VAL A 31 0.64 9.43 -4.53
C VAL A 31 -0.05 9.35 -5.90
N LEU A 32 0.17 10.34 -6.77
CA LEU A 32 -0.35 10.31 -8.14
C LEU A 32 0.20 9.14 -8.95
N ALA A 33 1.47 8.77 -8.76
CA ALA A 33 2.07 7.61 -9.42
C ALA A 33 1.36 6.30 -9.06
N LEU A 34 1.10 6.08 -7.77
CA LEU A 34 0.34 4.91 -7.30
C LEU A 34 -1.07 4.87 -7.89
N ASP A 35 -1.77 6.00 -7.88
CA ASP A 35 -3.13 6.07 -8.41
C ASP A 35 -3.18 5.87 -9.93
N ILE A 36 -2.23 6.40 -10.70
CA ILE A 36 -2.13 6.17 -12.15
C ILE A 36 -1.91 4.67 -12.41
N THR A 37 -0.94 4.06 -11.74
CA THR A 37 -0.62 2.63 -11.91
C THR A 37 -1.81 1.75 -11.57
N LYS A 38 -2.49 2.05 -10.46
CA LYS A 38 -3.73 1.37 -10.05
C LYS A 38 -4.81 1.44 -11.14
N ASN A 39 -5.07 2.61 -11.69
CA ASN A 39 -6.11 2.78 -12.72
C ASN A 39 -5.74 2.15 -14.06
N ILE A 40 -4.45 2.13 -14.43
CA ILE A 40 -3.98 1.41 -15.63
C ILE A 40 -4.14 -0.11 -15.47
N ASN A 41 -3.77 -0.66 -14.31
CA ASN A 41 -3.99 -2.08 -14.02
C ASN A 41 -5.49 -2.42 -13.97
N TYR A 42 -6.30 -1.53 -13.39
CA TYR A 42 -7.75 -1.68 -13.38
C TYR A 42 -8.33 -1.71 -14.80
N PHE A 43 -7.91 -0.79 -15.67
CA PHE A 43 -8.28 -0.79 -17.09
C PHE A 43 -7.90 -2.09 -17.79
N SER A 44 -6.66 -2.57 -17.60
CA SER A 44 -6.18 -3.84 -18.18
C SER A 44 -7.00 -5.04 -17.70
N ARG A 45 -7.49 -5.01 -16.46
CA ARG A 45 -8.37 -6.06 -15.93
C ARG A 45 -9.75 -6.02 -16.57
N LEU A 46 -10.33 -4.83 -16.76
CA LEU A 46 -11.63 -4.67 -17.40
C LEU A 46 -11.62 -5.12 -18.86
N THR A 47 -10.60 -4.73 -19.64
CA THR A 47 -10.47 -5.18 -21.03
C THR A 47 -10.34 -6.70 -21.12
N ARG A 48 -9.58 -7.32 -20.21
CA ARG A 48 -9.49 -8.78 -20.08
C ARG A 48 -10.84 -9.41 -19.74
N ASN A 49 -11.56 -8.87 -18.76
CA ASN A 49 -12.87 -9.39 -18.37
C ASN A 49 -13.87 -9.36 -19.54
N ILE A 50 -13.90 -8.27 -20.31
CA ILE A 50 -14.75 -8.14 -21.49
C ILE A 50 -14.43 -9.26 -22.50
N MET A 51 -13.14 -9.51 -22.78
CA MET A 51 -12.70 -10.59 -23.66
C MET A 51 -13.05 -11.98 -23.12
N LEU A 52 -13.17 -12.13 -21.79
CA LEU A 52 -13.59 -13.37 -21.12
C LEU A 52 -15.11 -13.51 -20.96
N GLY A 53 -15.91 -12.58 -21.49
CA GLY A 53 -17.36 -12.69 -21.53
C GLY A 53 -18.11 -12.02 -20.37
N SER A 54 -17.51 -11.06 -19.67
CA SER A 54 -18.19 -10.26 -18.65
C SER A 54 -19.33 -9.39 -19.20
N ASP A 55 -20.03 -8.69 -18.30
CA ASP A 55 -20.99 -7.64 -18.67
C ASP A 55 -20.25 -6.44 -19.29
N ILE A 56 -20.28 -6.40 -20.62
CA ILE A 56 -19.53 -5.41 -21.38
C ILE A 56 -20.04 -3.98 -21.21
N ASN A 57 -21.35 -3.77 -21.01
CA ASN A 57 -21.89 -2.43 -20.85
C ASN A 57 -21.43 -1.80 -19.53
N LYS A 58 -21.42 -2.62 -18.48
CA LYS A 58 -20.87 -2.24 -17.18
C LYS A 58 -19.37 -1.95 -17.28
N ASP A 59 -18.61 -2.84 -17.89
CA ASP A 59 -17.15 -2.72 -17.94
C ASP A 59 -16.68 -1.58 -18.85
N LEU A 60 -17.38 -1.28 -19.96
CA LEU A 60 -17.10 -0.13 -20.82
C LEU A 60 -17.28 1.20 -20.06
N LYS A 61 -18.34 1.34 -19.27
CA LYS A 61 -18.55 2.54 -18.43
C LYS A 61 -17.44 2.72 -17.38
N GLN A 62 -16.96 1.62 -16.82
CA GLN A 62 -15.84 1.64 -15.88
C GLN A 62 -14.51 1.95 -16.57
N ILE A 63 -14.31 1.47 -17.80
CA ILE A 63 -13.19 1.86 -18.67
C ILE A 63 -13.19 3.38 -18.89
N ASP A 64 -14.31 3.97 -19.30
CA ASP A 64 -14.41 5.41 -19.52
C ASP A 64 -14.03 6.23 -18.28
N THR A 65 -14.49 5.76 -17.11
CA THR A 65 -14.17 6.37 -15.81
C THR A 65 -12.67 6.27 -15.52
N ALA A 66 -12.06 5.10 -15.73
CA ALA A 66 -10.63 4.89 -15.53
C ALA A 66 -9.80 5.78 -16.45
N ILE A 67 -10.18 5.90 -17.73
CA ILE A 67 -9.51 6.77 -18.72
C ILE A 67 -9.56 8.23 -18.27
N ALA A 68 -10.73 8.71 -17.85
CA ALA A 68 -10.89 10.08 -17.36
C ALA A 68 -10.04 10.36 -16.11
N THR A 69 -10.02 9.43 -15.15
CA THR A 69 -9.20 9.54 -13.93
C THR A 69 -7.70 9.56 -14.25
N VAL A 70 -7.22 8.67 -15.12
CA VAL A 70 -5.81 8.64 -15.54
C VAL A 70 -5.41 9.96 -16.21
N LYS A 71 -6.23 10.48 -17.13
CA LYS A 71 -6.01 11.79 -17.78
C LYS A 71 -5.91 12.92 -16.76
N LYS A 72 -6.83 12.94 -15.78
CA LYS A 72 -6.82 13.94 -14.71
C LYS A 72 -5.55 13.85 -13.87
N HIS A 73 -5.15 12.65 -13.46
CA HIS A 73 -3.95 12.46 -12.63
C HIS A 73 -2.68 12.84 -13.38
N PHE A 74 -2.55 12.51 -14.67
CA PHE A 74 -1.42 12.97 -15.48
C PHE A 74 -1.40 14.48 -15.65
N ALA A 75 -2.56 15.14 -15.80
CA ALA A 75 -2.62 16.60 -15.84
C ALA A 75 -2.13 17.22 -14.52
N THR A 76 -2.55 16.67 -13.37
CA THR A 76 -2.06 17.11 -12.05
C THR A 76 -0.57 16.84 -11.89
N LEU A 77 -0.09 15.66 -12.29
CA LEU A 77 1.30 15.25 -12.21
C LEU A 77 2.21 16.15 -13.05
N SER A 78 1.74 16.55 -14.24
CA SER A 78 2.48 17.44 -15.15
C SER A 78 2.52 18.89 -14.64
N ALA A 79 1.56 19.29 -13.80
CA ALA A 79 1.54 20.60 -13.16
C ALA A 79 2.50 20.70 -11.96
N LEU A 80 2.98 19.57 -11.42
CA LEU A 80 3.96 19.56 -10.34
C LEU A 80 5.31 20.08 -10.82
N ASN A 81 6.05 20.74 -9.93
CA ASN A 81 7.37 21.27 -10.23
C ASN A 81 8.45 20.18 -10.18
N LEU A 82 8.32 19.17 -11.04
CA LEU A 82 9.21 18.02 -11.10
C LEU A 82 10.56 18.34 -11.77
N PRO A 83 11.64 17.60 -11.44
CA PRO A 83 12.89 17.64 -12.18
C PRO A 83 12.69 17.38 -13.68
N ALA A 84 13.54 17.95 -14.53
CA ALA A 84 13.39 17.87 -16.00
C ALA A 84 13.34 16.43 -16.53
N GLU A 85 14.15 15.54 -15.96
CA GLU A 85 14.15 14.11 -16.31
C GLU A 85 12.81 13.45 -15.95
N SER A 86 12.32 13.69 -14.73
CA SER A 86 11.02 13.20 -14.28
C SER A 86 9.87 13.75 -15.14
N LYS A 87 9.92 15.01 -15.58
CA LYS A 87 8.93 15.57 -16.51
C LYS A 87 8.92 14.84 -17.85
N ASN A 88 10.09 14.58 -18.42
CA ASN A 88 10.23 13.84 -19.69
C ASN A 88 9.67 12.40 -19.56
N LEU A 89 10.00 11.71 -18.47
CA LEU A 89 9.45 10.39 -18.19
C LEU A 89 7.91 10.42 -18.04
N THR A 90 7.38 11.41 -17.34
CA THR A 90 5.92 11.62 -17.21
C THR A 90 5.26 11.84 -18.56
N GLU A 91 5.82 12.65 -19.45
CA GLU A 91 5.27 12.89 -20.79
C GLU A 91 5.24 11.62 -21.64
N LYS A 92 6.34 10.85 -21.64
CA LYS A 92 6.41 9.57 -22.37
C LYS A 92 5.43 8.55 -21.81
N ALA A 93 5.37 8.42 -20.48
CA ALA A 93 4.44 7.52 -19.83
C ALA A 93 2.98 7.93 -20.07
N HIS A 94 2.68 9.24 -20.05
CA HIS A 94 1.35 9.76 -20.37
C HIS A 94 0.95 9.39 -21.80
N SER A 95 1.82 9.64 -22.78
CA SER A 95 1.56 9.29 -24.18
C SER A 95 1.29 7.78 -24.34
N ALA A 96 2.13 6.94 -23.75
CA ALA A 96 1.97 5.49 -23.78
C ALA A 96 0.69 5.02 -23.08
N ALA A 97 0.36 5.60 -21.91
CA ALA A 97 -0.86 5.29 -21.17
C ALA A 97 -2.13 5.63 -21.98
N ILE A 98 -2.18 6.80 -22.59
CA ILE A 98 -3.32 7.21 -23.43
C ILE A 98 -3.42 6.34 -24.69
N ALA A 99 -2.31 6.02 -25.33
CA ALA A 99 -2.30 5.11 -26.47
C ALA A 99 -2.79 3.71 -26.07
N PHE A 100 -2.31 3.16 -24.95
CA PHE A 100 -2.76 1.87 -24.43
C PHE A 100 -4.27 1.88 -24.17
N MET A 101 -4.76 2.91 -23.48
CA MET A 101 -6.16 3.00 -23.08
C MET A 101 -7.09 3.20 -24.27
N ASN A 102 -6.75 4.10 -25.21
CA ASN A 102 -7.57 4.35 -26.39
C ASN A 102 -7.61 3.13 -27.32
N ASN A 103 -6.46 2.51 -27.61
CA ASN A 103 -6.41 1.29 -28.44
C ASN A 103 -7.12 0.12 -27.75
N GLY A 104 -6.87 -0.06 -26.45
CA GLY A 104 -7.54 -1.11 -25.69
C GLY A 104 -9.06 -0.94 -25.70
N GLN A 105 -9.55 0.29 -25.52
CA GLN A 105 -10.99 0.60 -25.60
C GLN A 105 -11.56 0.36 -27.00
N SER A 106 -10.89 0.85 -28.06
CA SER A 106 -11.37 0.67 -29.44
C SER A 106 -11.43 -0.78 -29.88
N LEU A 107 -10.60 -1.65 -29.29
CA LEU A 107 -10.60 -3.08 -29.57
C LEU A 107 -11.68 -3.85 -28.81
N VAL A 108 -12.01 -3.43 -27.58
CA VAL A 108 -13.04 -4.13 -26.77
C VAL A 108 -14.45 -3.59 -27.00
N ALA A 109 -14.64 -2.32 -27.37
CA ALA A 109 -15.98 -1.75 -27.58
C ALA A 109 -16.81 -2.47 -28.67
N PRO A 110 -16.25 -2.87 -29.84
CA PRO A 110 -16.99 -3.62 -30.85
C PRO A 110 -17.45 -5.01 -30.38
N LEU A 111 -16.84 -5.57 -29.32
CA LEU A 111 -17.20 -6.88 -28.78
C LEU A 111 -18.60 -6.91 -28.15
N ALA A 112 -19.26 -5.75 -28.02
CA ALA A 112 -20.66 -5.67 -27.59
C ALA A 112 -21.60 -6.43 -28.54
N ASN A 113 -21.24 -6.47 -29.82
CA ASN A 113 -21.97 -7.19 -30.87
C ASN A 113 -21.46 -8.62 -31.09
N VAL A 114 -20.49 -9.08 -30.30
CA VAL A 114 -19.87 -10.41 -30.42
C VAL A 114 -20.41 -11.31 -29.28
N PRO A 115 -20.84 -12.55 -29.59
CA PRO A 115 -21.22 -13.54 -28.58
C PRO A 115 -20.14 -13.73 -27.51
N ALA A 116 -20.53 -13.84 -26.24
CA ALA A 116 -19.60 -13.83 -25.10
C ALA A 116 -18.54 -14.95 -25.17
N ASP A 117 -18.92 -16.13 -25.69
CA ASP A 117 -18.06 -17.29 -25.92
C ASP A 117 -16.99 -17.05 -26.99
N GLN A 118 -17.16 -16.06 -27.87
CA GLN A 118 -16.24 -15.77 -28.98
C GLN A 118 -15.36 -14.54 -28.75
N ARG A 119 -15.63 -13.72 -27.72
CA ARG A 119 -14.89 -12.47 -27.45
C ARG A 119 -13.40 -12.69 -27.17
N HIS A 120 -13.03 -13.86 -26.65
CA HIS A 120 -11.64 -14.19 -26.33
C HIS A 120 -10.71 -14.20 -27.56
N LEU A 121 -11.28 -14.39 -28.76
CA LEU A 121 -10.52 -14.36 -30.02
C LEU A 121 -9.90 -12.98 -30.30
N ALA A 122 -10.47 -11.91 -29.72
CA ALA A 122 -9.92 -10.55 -29.84
C ALA A 122 -8.58 -10.37 -29.12
N TYR A 123 -8.21 -11.29 -28.21
CA TYR A 123 -6.98 -11.20 -27.44
C TYR A 123 -5.74 -11.13 -28.34
N LYS A 124 -5.70 -11.87 -29.45
CA LYS A 124 -4.55 -11.87 -30.37
C LYS A 124 -4.31 -10.50 -31.02
N THR A 125 -5.39 -9.78 -31.33
CA THR A 125 -5.31 -8.41 -31.86
C THR A 125 -4.97 -7.43 -30.73
N TYR A 126 -5.59 -7.57 -29.56
CA TYR A 126 -5.30 -6.77 -28.37
C TYR A 126 -3.82 -6.84 -27.97
N GLU A 127 -3.25 -8.04 -27.96
CA GLU A 127 -1.85 -8.30 -27.66
C GLU A 127 -0.92 -7.58 -28.65
N LYS A 128 -1.30 -7.51 -29.92
CA LYS A 128 -0.50 -6.86 -30.96
C LYS A 128 -0.63 -5.34 -30.94
N GLU A 129 -1.82 -4.81 -30.70
CA GLU A 129 -2.15 -3.40 -30.91
C GLU A 129 -2.21 -2.55 -29.64
N ALA A 130 -2.52 -3.14 -28.47
CA ALA A 130 -2.61 -2.41 -27.21
C ALA A 130 -1.45 -2.73 -26.25
N THR A 131 -1.08 -4.00 -26.09
CA THR A 131 -0.06 -4.43 -25.12
C THR A 131 1.31 -3.73 -25.26
N PRO A 132 1.84 -3.41 -26.46
CA PRO A 132 3.12 -2.70 -26.57
C PRO A 132 3.12 -1.33 -25.86
N TYR A 133 1.99 -0.62 -25.88
CA TYR A 133 1.85 0.66 -25.18
C TYR A 133 1.78 0.49 -23.65
N ALA A 134 1.18 -0.61 -23.16
CA ALA A 134 1.21 -0.94 -21.73
C ALA A 134 2.64 -1.21 -21.24
N VAL A 135 3.43 -1.91 -22.06
CA VAL A 135 4.85 -2.19 -21.76
C VAL A 135 5.65 -0.89 -21.76
N ALA A 136 5.48 -0.03 -22.78
CA ALA A 136 6.15 1.28 -22.84
C ALA A 136 5.76 2.19 -21.67
N PHE A 137 4.49 2.19 -21.26
CA PHE A 137 4.05 2.90 -20.06
C PHE A 137 4.79 2.38 -18.82
N ARG A 138 4.79 1.06 -18.58
CA ARG A 138 5.48 0.47 -17.42
C ARG A 138 6.95 0.85 -17.38
N GLU A 139 7.66 0.74 -18.51
CA GLU A 139 9.09 1.06 -18.56
C GLU A 139 9.40 2.51 -18.19
N HIS A 140 8.64 3.47 -18.74
CA HIS A 140 8.87 4.89 -18.44
C HIS A 140 8.40 5.26 -17.04
N PHE A 141 7.29 4.68 -16.59
CA PHE A 141 6.66 5.04 -15.34
C PHE A 141 7.36 4.39 -14.13
N GLU A 142 7.97 3.21 -14.30
CA GLU A 142 8.84 2.59 -13.28
C GLU A 142 10.09 3.43 -13.04
N LYS A 143 10.71 3.96 -14.11
CA LYS A 143 11.82 4.93 -14.00
C LYS A 143 11.37 6.22 -13.32
N PHE A 144 10.19 6.72 -13.66
CA PHE A 144 9.63 7.91 -13.01
C PHE A 144 9.39 7.68 -11.51
N ASP A 145 8.78 6.55 -11.15
CA ASP A 145 8.44 6.18 -9.77
C ASP A 145 9.71 6.01 -8.92
N ALA A 146 10.75 5.38 -9.47
CA ALA A 146 12.06 5.29 -8.83
C ALA A 146 12.69 6.68 -8.59
N ASN A 147 12.65 7.56 -9.59
CA ASN A 147 13.18 8.94 -9.46
C ASN A 147 12.40 9.74 -8.41
N ILE A 148 11.08 9.62 -8.39
CA ILE A 148 10.24 10.35 -7.42
C ILE A 148 10.39 9.78 -6.00
N THR A 149 10.53 8.48 -5.87
CA THR A 149 10.77 7.83 -4.57
C THR A 149 12.11 8.27 -4.01
N THR A 150 13.16 8.26 -4.82
CA THR A 150 14.50 8.75 -4.44
C THR A 150 14.45 10.23 -4.04
N LEU A 151 13.72 11.06 -4.80
CA LEU A 151 13.55 12.48 -4.49
C LEU A 151 12.84 12.69 -3.14
N ALA A 152 11.78 11.93 -2.87
CA ALA A 152 11.04 12.00 -1.62
C ALA A 152 11.90 11.55 -0.42
N GLU A 153 12.61 10.42 -0.55
CA GLU A 153 13.47 9.89 0.51
C GLU A 153 14.63 10.82 0.82
N THR A 154 15.30 11.35 -0.20
CA THR A 154 16.41 12.31 -0.03
C THR A 154 15.91 13.59 0.64
N ALA A 155 14.76 14.13 0.20
CA ALA A 155 14.19 15.33 0.79
C ALA A 155 13.75 15.12 2.25
N MET A 156 13.18 13.96 2.60
CA MET A 156 12.84 13.64 3.99
C MET A 156 14.08 13.41 4.86
N ALA A 157 15.14 12.79 4.32
CA ALA A 157 16.40 12.61 5.02
C ALA A 157 17.07 13.96 5.33
N ASP A 158 17.16 14.86 4.35
CA ASP A 158 17.68 16.22 4.53
C ASP A 158 16.85 17.00 5.55
N LEU A 159 15.53 16.92 5.49
CA LEU A 159 14.64 17.59 6.45
C LEU A 159 14.87 17.07 7.88
N ASN A 160 14.99 15.74 8.05
CA ASN A 160 15.27 15.12 9.34
C ASN A 160 16.64 15.55 9.88
N GLN A 161 17.65 15.65 9.02
CA GLN A 161 18.98 16.10 9.41
C GLN A 161 18.98 17.59 9.79
N ASP A 162 18.26 18.44 9.08
CA ASP A 162 18.07 19.85 9.42
C ASP A 162 17.36 19.99 10.77
N ILE A 163 16.25 19.27 10.99
CA ILE A 163 15.52 19.26 12.26
C ILE A 163 16.42 18.80 13.41
N ALA A 164 17.18 17.71 13.22
CA ALA A 164 18.09 17.19 14.23
C ALA A 164 19.21 18.19 14.57
N SER A 165 19.82 18.81 13.56
CA SER A 165 20.87 19.82 13.74
C SER A 165 20.34 21.04 14.49
N ARG A 166 19.12 21.49 14.17
CA ARG A 166 18.48 22.63 14.84
C ARG A 166 18.07 22.31 16.28
N ARG A 167 17.59 21.10 16.55
CA ARG A 167 17.30 20.64 17.90
C ARG A 167 18.56 20.67 18.78
N THR A 168 19.71 20.26 18.25
CA THR A 168 21.00 20.33 18.97
C THR A 168 21.41 21.77 19.26
N LEU A 169 21.25 22.68 18.29
CA LEU A 169 21.52 24.12 18.47
C LEU A 169 20.62 24.73 19.55
N MET A 170 19.32 24.42 19.56
CA MET A 170 18.40 24.89 20.61
C MET A 170 18.82 24.41 22.00
N TRP A 171 19.27 23.15 22.14
CA TRP A 171 19.80 22.66 23.42
C TRP A 171 21.06 23.40 23.86
N ILE A 172 21.98 23.71 22.94
CA ILE A 172 23.18 24.50 23.24
C ILE A 172 22.80 25.91 23.72
N GLU A 173 21.88 26.58 23.02
CA GLU A 173 21.40 27.92 23.40
C GLU A 173 20.69 27.92 24.76
N PHE A 174 19.86 26.91 25.04
CA PHE A 174 19.17 26.75 26.31
C PHE A 174 20.15 26.58 27.47
N VAL A 175 21.16 25.71 27.31
CA VAL A 175 22.23 25.53 28.30
C VAL A 175 23.02 26.82 28.50
N PHE A 176 23.36 27.52 27.42
CA PHE A 176 24.10 28.79 27.50
C PHE A 176 23.30 29.88 28.25
N ALA A 177 21.98 29.96 28.01
CA ALA A 177 21.09 30.87 28.72
C ALA A 177 21.02 30.55 30.22
N ILE A 178 20.91 29.27 30.60
CA ILE A 178 20.96 28.84 32.00
C ILE A 178 22.30 29.22 32.65
N CYS A 179 23.43 28.97 31.98
CA CYS A 179 24.75 29.34 32.47
C CYS A 179 24.89 30.85 32.68
N LEU A 180 24.32 31.68 31.80
CA LEU A 180 24.33 33.15 31.94
C LEU A 180 23.53 33.61 33.16
N VAL A 181 22.34 33.04 33.38
CA VAL A 181 21.53 33.33 34.57
C VAL A 181 22.26 32.90 35.84
N TYR A 182 22.89 31.72 35.82
CA TYR A 182 23.65 31.21 36.96
C TYR A 182 24.89 32.07 37.25
N CYS A 183 25.62 32.52 36.22
CA CYS A 183 26.76 33.43 36.36
C CYS A 183 26.33 34.80 36.90
N ALA A 184 25.21 35.35 36.41
CA ALA A 184 24.67 36.61 36.90
C ALA A 184 24.22 36.50 38.37
N GLY A 185 23.54 35.40 38.73
CA GLY A 185 23.18 35.08 40.11
C GLY A 185 24.40 34.94 41.01
N TYR A 186 25.42 34.20 40.57
CA TYR A 186 26.68 34.03 41.32
C TYR A 186 27.38 35.38 41.56
N PHE A 187 27.48 36.25 40.54
CA PHE A 187 28.14 37.55 40.67
C PHE A 187 27.39 38.51 41.62
N LEU A 188 26.06 38.54 41.55
CA LEU A 188 25.23 39.37 42.44
C LEU A 188 25.31 38.91 43.88
N THR A 189 25.24 37.59 44.12
CA THR A 189 25.28 37.02 45.48
C THR A 189 26.67 37.14 46.11
N ASN A 190 27.74 36.97 45.33
CA ASN A 190 29.12 37.02 45.84
C ASN A 190 29.57 38.46 46.14
N ARG A 191 29.09 39.46 45.39
CA ARG A 191 29.28 40.89 45.70
C ARG A 191 28.71 41.25 47.07
N ASP A 192 27.50 40.78 47.36
CA ASP A 192 26.78 41.14 48.58
C ASP A 192 27.31 40.34 49.80
N LEU A 193 27.75 39.08 49.62
CA LEU A 193 28.43 38.30 50.67
C LEU A 193 29.79 38.89 51.07
N PHE A 194 30.56 39.44 50.13
CA PHE A 194 31.85 40.09 50.42
C PHE A 194 31.66 41.33 51.29
N ALA A 195 30.63 42.13 51.03
CA ALA A 195 30.29 43.32 51.83
C ALA A 195 29.86 42.94 53.26
N MET A 196 29.05 41.89 53.43
CA MET A 196 28.66 41.41 54.77
C MET A 196 29.86 40.88 55.58
N ARG A 197 30.78 40.13 54.97
CA ARG A 197 31.97 39.62 55.66
C ARG A 197 32.86 40.73 56.21
N GLN A 198 32.95 41.88 55.52
CA GLN A 198 33.71 43.04 56.02
C GLN A 198 33.01 43.77 57.16
N CYS A 199 31.67 43.93 57.11
CA CYS A 199 30.91 44.51 58.22
C CYS A 199 31.00 43.66 59.50
N VAL A 200 30.91 42.34 59.37
CA VAL A 200 31.03 41.40 60.51
C VAL A 200 32.46 41.37 61.06
N ALA A 201 33.48 41.42 60.21
CA ALA A 201 34.88 41.51 60.65
C ALA A 201 35.19 42.82 61.40
N PHE A 202 34.56 43.93 61.01
CA PHE A 202 34.68 45.22 61.72
C PHE A 202 33.96 45.21 63.07
N ALA A 203 32.73 44.68 63.14
CA ALA A 203 32.00 44.53 64.40
C ALA A 203 32.74 43.62 65.41
N ALA A 204 33.41 42.56 64.93
CA ALA A 204 34.24 41.69 65.76
C ALA A 204 35.53 42.37 66.28
N LYS A 205 36.05 43.38 65.57
CA LYS A 205 37.20 44.20 66.00
C LYS A 205 36.81 45.26 67.04
N LEU A 206 35.61 45.84 66.96
CA LEU A 206 35.10 46.82 67.93
C LEU A 206 35.05 46.27 69.37
N GLY A 207 34.87 44.95 69.53
CA GLY A 207 34.89 44.28 70.82
C GLY A 207 36.28 44.05 71.43
N ARG A 208 37.39 44.37 70.73
CA ARG A 208 38.77 44.03 71.14
C ARG A 208 39.70 45.24 71.39
N GLN A 209 39.16 46.43 71.64
CA GLN A 209 39.92 47.64 72.04
C GLN A 209 40.84 48.29 70.98
N ASP A 210 40.55 48.18 69.68
CA ASP A 210 41.17 49.02 68.64
C ASP A 210 40.10 49.93 68.01
N ALA A 211 40.18 51.26 68.22
CA ALA A 211 39.10 52.21 67.91
C ALA A 211 39.44 53.30 66.87
N ASP A 212 40.56 53.20 66.16
CA ASP A 212 41.04 54.28 65.26
C ASP A 212 40.80 54.02 63.75
N GLU A 213 40.31 52.85 63.35
CA GLU A 213 39.90 52.60 61.95
C GLU A 213 38.43 53.02 61.72
N ARG A 214 38.13 53.57 60.53
CA ARG A 214 36.75 53.91 60.09
C ARG A 214 36.42 53.21 58.78
N LEU A 215 35.19 52.69 58.66
CA LEU A 215 34.67 52.13 57.41
C LEU A 215 34.34 53.26 56.42
N ALA A 216 34.88 53.18 55.20
CA ALA A 216 34.58 54.14 54.13
C ALA A 216 33.14 53.98 53.63
N ALA A 217 32.24 54.87 54.06
CA ALA A 217 30.79 54.79 53.78
C ALA A 217 30.41 54.80 52.29
N ASN A 218 31.26 55.36 51.42
CA ASN A 218 30.96 55.52 49.99
C ASN A 218 31.21 54.30 49.09
N LYS A 219 31.62 53.14 49.64
CA LYS A 219 31.87 51.92 48.84
C LYS A 219 30.74 50.88 48.82
N PHE A 220 29.66 51.06 49.59
CA PHE A 220 28.63 50.02 49.80
C PHE A 220 27.19 50.58 49.70
N ALA A 221 26.66 50.71 48.49
CA ALA A 221 25.36 51.35 48.23
C ALA A 221 24.15 50.63 48.87
N SER A 222 24.18 49.29 49.02
CA SER A 222 23.08 48.51 49.61
C SER A 222 23.16 48.29 51.13
N LEU A 223 24.27 48.69 51.77
CA LEU A 223 24.52 48.51 53.22
C LEU A 223 25.03 49.79 53.91
N GLY A 224 24.91 50.95 53.24
CA GLY A 224 25.42 52.23 53.75
C GLY A 224 24.87 52.64 55.11
N VAL A 225 23.59 52.34 55.37
CA VAL A 225 22.93 52.60 56.66
C VAL A 225 23.55 51.77 57.80
N LEU A 226 23.93 50.51 57.53
CA LEU A 226 24.54 49.63 58.51
C LEU A 226 26.01 50.03 58.80
N ALA A 227 26.75 50.45 57.77
CA ALA A 227 28.12 50.96 57.93
C ALA A 227 28.15 52.29 58.70
N GLN A 228 27.17 53.16 58.48
CA GLN A 228 27.04 54.43 59.19
C GLN A 228 26.64 54.22 60.65
N ALA A 229 25.70 53.31 60.94
CA ALA A 229 25.34 52.93 62.31
C ALA A 229 26.52 52.32 63.08
N LEU A 230 27.33 51.46 62.46
CA LEU A 230 28.53 50.88 63.09
C LEU A 230 29.62 51.93 63.38
N ASN A 231 29.81 52.92 62.52
CA ASN A 231 30.71 54.06 62.78
C ASN A 231 30.19 54.95 63.94
N THR A 232 28.88 55.24 64.00
CA THR A 232 28.27 56.02 65.10
C THR A 232 28.34 55.29 66.45
N THR A 233 28.28 53.96 66.44
CA THR A 233 28.42 53.15 67.67
C THR A 233 29.86 53.13 68.18
N ALA A 234 30.85 53.25 67.30
CA ALA A 234 32.26 53.45 67.66
C ALA A 234 32.50 54.85 68.26
N ASP A 235 31.85 55.88 67.71
CA ASP A 235 31.95 57.25 68.21
C ASP A 235 31.26 57.43 69.59
N ASN A 236 30.13 56.74 69.82
CA ASN A 236 29.42 56.76 71.11
C ASN A 236 30.13 55.95 72.22
N LEU A 237 31.00 55.01 71.87
CA LEU A 237 31.77 54.21 72.84
C LEU A 237 32.98 54.96 73.44
N ALA A 238 33.43 56.04 72.80
CA ALA A 238 34.50 56.91 73.31
C ALA A 238 33.98 57.96 74.32
N ALA A 239 32.72 58.39 74.21
CA ALA A 239 32.14 59.45 75.03
C ALA A 239 31.50 58.96 76.36
N TYR A 240 31.36 57.64 76.57
CA TYR A 240 30.70 57.07 77.75
C TYR A 240 31.64 56.61 78.87
N ARG A 241 32.92 56.96 78.83
CA ARG A 241 33.91 56.56 79.87
C ARG A 241 34.43 57.69 80.77
N GLU A 242 33.92 58.91 80.68
CA GLU A 242 34.44 60.03 81.50
C GLU A 242 33.37 61.02 82.02
N SER A 243 32.16 60.58 82.37
CA SER A 243 31.28 61.44 83.19
C SER A 243 30.23 60.69 84.01
N SER A 244 30.67 59.72 84.81
CA SER A 244 29.90 59.26 85.97
C SER A 244 30.41 60.00 87.21
N ALA A 245 29.75 61.10 87.57
CA ALA A 245 29.57 61.64 88.94
C ALA A 245 29.25 63.14 88.95
N LYS A 246 27.97 63.47 88.76
CA LYS A 246 27.18 64.56 89.41
C LYS A 246 25.86 64.66 88.66
N ALA A 247 24.90 63.79 88.94
CA ALA A 247 23.91 63.98 90.00
C ALA A 247 23.25 65.36 89.92
N GLN A 248 22.13 65.38 89.19
CA GLN A 248 20.84 65.82 89.72
C GLN A 248 20.82 67.18 90.43
N ALA A 249 20.74 68.26 89.65
CA ALA A 249 19.94 69.43 89.99
C ALA A 249 19.98 70.42 88.81
N GLU A 250 19.00 70.34 87.92
CA GLU A 250 18.35 71.52 87.29
C GLU A 250 17.23 71.06 86.37
N ALA A 251 16.17 70.58 87.03
CA ALA A 251 14.85 70.52 86.44
C ALA A 251 14.24 71.93 86.48
N VAL A 252 14.26 72.68 85.37
CA VAL A 252 13.26 73.75 85.13
C VAL A 252 12.86 73.93 83.66
N HIS A 253 13.55 73.42 82.63
CA HIS A 253 13.19 73.77 81.24
C HIS A 253 12.80 72.63 80.28
N GLU A 254 12.26 71.52 80.78
CA GLU A 254 11.87 70.36 79.94
C GLU A 254 10.44 69.88 80.20
N ARG A 255 9.53 70.81 80.51
CA ARG A 255 8.10 70.52 80.73
C ARG A 255 7.18 71.14 79.68
N GLU A 256 7.72 71.90 78.74
CA GLU A 256 6.96 72.48 77.62
C GLU A 256 7.15 71.74 76.28
N GLU A 257 8.26 71.02 76.06
CA GLU A 257 8.43 70.22 74.83
C GLU A 257 7.75 68.84 74.87
N ALA A 258 7.55 68.26 76.07
CA ALA A 258 6.90 66.95 76.23
C ALA A 258 5.40 66.95 75.89
N THR A 259 4.70 68.08 76.04
CA THR A 259 3.28 68.22 75.66
C THR A 259 3.09 68.47 74.17
N LYS A 260 4.05 69.15 73.52
CA LYS A 260 4.08 69.34 72.06
C LYS A 260 4.41 68.04 71.33
N ALA A 261 5.39 67.28 71.83
CA ALA A 261 5.76 65.97 71.31
C ALA A 261 4.65 64.91 71.46
N LEU A 262 3.85 64.94 72.54
CA LEU A 262 2.70 64.04 72.73
C LEU A 262 1.50 64.38 71.82
N ALA A 263 1.28 65.65 71.50
CA ALA A 263 0.26 66.08 70.56
C ALA A 263 0.64 65.75 69.11
N GLU A 264 1.88 66.02 68.71
CA GLU A 264 2.44 65.62 67.40
C GLU A 264 2.51 64.10 67.26
N ALA A 265 2.85 63.35 68.32
CA ALA A 265 2.82 61.89 68.31
C ALA A 265 1.39 61.33 68.18
N ARG A 266 0.38 61.89 68.85
CA ARG A 266 -1.03 61.48 68.66
C ARG A 266 -1.54 61.80 67.27
N GLN A 267 -1.16 62.94 66.70
CA GLN A 267 -1.55 63.32 65.34
C GLN A 267 -0.83 62.44 64.30
N ALA A 268 0.45 62.13 64.49
CA ALA A 268 1.20 61.19 63.68
C ALA A 268 0.67 59.75 63.81
N GLN A 269 0.23 59.35 65.01
CA GLN A 269 -0.35 58.03 65.26
C GLN A 269 -1.73 57.90 64.61
N ALA A 270 -2.59 58.92 64.69
CA ALA A 270 -3.87 58.97 63.99
C ALA A 270 -3.70 59.00 62.46
N LEU A 271 -2.72 59.75 61.94
CA LEU A 271 -2.37 59.75 60.51
C LEU A 271 -1.79 58.40 60.07
N ALA A 272 -0.96 57.76 60.89
CA ALA A 272 -0.40 56.43 60.62
C ALA A 272 -1.48 55.34 60.67
N GLU A 273 -2.45 55.45 61.57
CA GLU A 273 -3.56 54.51 61.72
C GLU A 273 -4.56 54.65 60.56
N ASN A 274 -4.85 55.89 60.13
CA ASN A 274 -5.61 56.15 58.90
C ASN A 274 -4.86 55.67 57.65
N ALA A 275 -3.57 55.98 57.50
CA ALA A 275 -2.76 55.52 56.37
C ALA A 275 -2.63 53.98 56.34
N LYS A 276 -2.54 53.33 57.51
CA LYS A 276 -2.58 51.87 57.64
C LYS A 276 -3.93 51.31 57.21
N ASN A 277 -5.05 51.90 57.65
CA ASN A 277 -6.38 51.45 57.27
C ASN A 277 -6.64 51.65 55.77
N GLU A 278 -6.23 52.79 55.21
CA GLU A 278 -6.27 53.05 53.76
C GLU A 278 -5.41 52.07 52.97
N GLY A 279 -4.17 51.81 53.43
CA GLY A 279 -3.28 50.81 52.83
C GLY A 279 -3.84 49.38 52.91
N MET A 280 -4.48 49.02 54.03
CA MET A 280 -5.11 47.72 54.24
C MET A 280 -6.36 47.54 53.36
N LEU A 281 -7.18 48.58 53.20
CA LEU A 281 -8.31 48.62 52.26
C LEU A 281 -7.84 48.51 50.81
N GLN A 282 -6.78 49.23 50.43
CA GLN A 282 -6.20 49.16 49.09
C GLN A 282 -5.65 47.76 48.80
N ALA A 283 -4.93 47.15 49.76
CA ALA A 283 -4.46 45.77 49.67
C ALA A 283 -5.63 44.78 49.57
N ALA A 284 -6.69 44.97 50.36
CA ALA A 284 -7.90 44.14 50.32
C ALA A 284 -8.59 44.20 48.93
N HIS A 285 -8.70 45.38 48.32
CA HIS A 285 -9.24 45.52 46.96
C HIS A 285 -8.35 44.86 45.89
N GLN A 286 -7.03 44.99 45.99
CA GLN A 286 -6.11 44.32 45.07
C GLN A 286 -6.20 42.79 45.21
N LEU A 287 -6.26 42.27 46.43
CA LEU A 287 -6.42 40.84 46.69
C LEU A 287 -7.78 40.32 46.22
N GLU A 288 -8.85 41.11 46.34
CA GLU A 288 -10.19 40.74 45.87
C GLU A 288 -10.22 40.53 44.35
N ALA A 289 -9.60 41.44 43.59
CA ALA A 289 -9.45 41.30 42.14
C ALA A 289 -8.64 40.05 41.76
N VAL A 290 -7.56 39.74 42.51
CA VAL A 290 -6.78 38.52 42.29
C VAL A 290 -7.61 37.27 42.57
N VAL A 291 -8.37 37.24 43.66
CA VAL A 291 -9.24 36.11 44.02
C VAL A 291 -10.35 35.90 42.98
N GLU A 292 -10.92 36.98 42.44
CA GLU A 292 -11.92 36.91 41.36
C GLU A 292 -11.35 36.27 40.10
N ILE A 293 -10.17 36.72 39.65
CA ILE A 293 -9.46 36.13 38.50
C ILE A 293 -9.14 34.64 38.75
N VAL A 294 -8.67 34.28 39.94
CA VAL A 294 -8.36 32.88 40.29
C VAL A 294 -9.63 32.02 40.31
N SER A 295 -10.76 32.52 40.85
CA SER A 295 -12.05 31.82 40.81
C SER A 295 -12.52 31.60 39.38
N GLU A 296 -12.48 32.63 38.54
CA GLU A 296 -12.91 32.53 37.13
C GLU A 296 -12.03 31.54 36.36
N ALA A 297 -10.71 31.64 36.51
CA ALA A 297 -9.75 30.71 35.90
C ALA A 297 -9.96 29.26 36.36
N SER A 298 -10.25 29.06 37.66
CA SER A 298 -10.52 27.73 38.22
C SER A 298 -11.82 27.14 37.65
N GLN A 299 -12.88 27.94 37.57
CA GLN A 299 -14.16 27.51 36.97
C GLN A 299 -13.98 27.13 35.49
N GLY A 300 -13.28 27.97 34.72
CA GLY A 300 -12.97 27.71 33.32
C GLY A 300 -12.11 26.45 33.13
N LEU A 301 -11.16 26.21 34.02
CA LEU A 301 -10.32 25.02 34.01
C LEU A 301 -11.12 23.75 34.35
N ALA A 302 -12.02 23.80 35.34
CA ALA A 302 -12.89 22.68 35.69
C ALA A 302 -13.75 22.22 34.49
N VAL A 303 -14.30 23.16 33.72
CA VAL A 303 -15.07 22.84 32.50
C VAL A 303 -14.19 22.12 31.46
N LYS A 304 -12.97 22.61 31.23
CA LYS A 304 -12.02 21.99 30.28
C LYS A 304 -11.55 20.61 30.72
N ILE A 305 -11.33 20.41 32.02
CA ILE A 305 -11.00 19.11 32.61
C ILE A 305 -12.14 18.13 32.38
N GLY A 306 -13.38 18.51 32.70
CA GLY A 306 -14.55 17.64 32.48
C GLY A 306 -14.79 17.30 31.01
N GLN A 307 -14.51 18.23 30.09
CA GLN A 307 -14.53 17.96 28.65
C GLN A 307 -13.44 16.96 28.23
N SER A 308 -12.22 17.13 28.75
CA SER A 308 -11.09 16.27 28.42
C SER A 308 -11.26 14.86 28.98
N HIS A 309 -11.82 14.72 30.19
CA HIS A 309 -12.16 13.42 30.79
C HIS A 309 -13.16 12.65 29.92
N ARG A 310 -14.27 13.30 29.52
CA ARG A 310 -15.25 12.68 28.61
C ARG A 310 -14.63 12.31 27.27
N GLY A 311 -13.77 13.17 26.72
CA GLY A 311 -13.03 12.87 25.49
C GLY A 311 -12.15 11.62 25.61
N ALA A 312 -11.49 11.44 26.76
CA ALA A 312 -10.68 10.25 27.04
C ALA A 312 -11.52 8.97 27.18
N GLU A 313 -12.70 9.06 27.80
CA GLU A 313 -13.65 7.93 27.87
C GLU A 313 -14.19 7.53 26.48
N ASP A 314 -14.58 8.52 25.67
CA ASP A 314 -15.04 8.29 24.30
C ASP A 314 -13.93 7.65 23.44
N GLN A 315 -12.69 8.12 23.60
CA GLN A 315 -11.53 7.55 22.93
C GLN A 315 -11.30 6.09 23.35
N SER A 316 -11.40 5.79 24.65
CA SER A 316 -11.31 4.42 25.18
C SER A 316 -12.39 3.49 24.58
N SER A 317 -13.62 3.97 24.43
CA SER A 317 -14.69 3.20 23.78
C SER A 317 -14.35 2.89 22.32
N ARG A 318 -13.95 3.90 21.54
CA ARG A 318 -13.60 3.73 20.12
C ARG A 318 -12.41 2.81 19.91
N VAL A 319 -11.47 2.83 20.85
CA VAL A 319 -10.31 1.94 20.87
C VAL A 319 -10.72 0.48 21.07
N ARG A 320 -11.68 0.19 21.96
CA ARG A 320 -12.24 -1.17 22.11
C ARG A 320 -12.92 -1.65 20.84
N ASP A 321 -13.73 -0.81 20.19
CA ASP A 321 -14.37 -1.17 18.92
C ASP A 321 -13.33 -1.48 17.84
N THR A 322 -12.27 -0.68 17.79
CA THR A 322 -11.14 -0.88 16.87
C THR A 322 -10.40 -2.19 17.19
N ALA A 323 -10.18 -2.51 18.46
CA ALA A 323 -9.54 -3.76 18.87
C ALA A 323 -10.33 -4.99 18.41
N THR A 324 -11.66 -4.99 18.59
CA THR A 324 -12.54 -6.04 18.09
C THR A 324 -12.45 -6.18 16.57
N ALA A 325 -12.50 -5.06 15.84
CA ALA A 325 -12.35 -5.07 14.38
C ALA A 325 -10.99 -5.63 13.93
N MET A 326 -9.93 -5.39 14.71
CA MET A 326 -8.61 -5.96 14.46
C MET A 326 -8.55 -7.47 14.71
N GLU A 327 -9.28 -8.00 15.69
CA GLU A 327 -9.39 -9.45 15.91
C GLU A 327 -10.11 -10.12 14.73
N GLU A 328 -11.23 -9.54 14.26
CA GLU A 328 -11.95 -10.03 13.08
C GLU A 328 -11.09 -9.95 11.81
N MET A 329 -10.31 -8.87 11.65
CA MET A 329 -9.36 -8.73 10.54
C MET A 329 -8.30 -9.83 10.56
N ASN A 330 -7.71 -10.13 11.72
CA ASN A 330 -6.72 -11.20 11.87
C ASN A 330 -7.30 -12.59 11.58
N ALA A 331 -8.57 -12.83 11.93
CA ALA A 331 -9.25 -14.06 11.57
C ALA A 331 -9.43 -14.17 10.05
N THR A 332 -9.88 -13.08 9.41
CA THR A 332 -10.12 -13.03 7.96
C THR A 332 -8.82 -13.19 7.17
N VAL A 333 -7.72 -12.55 7.60
CA VAL A 333 -6.40 -12.69 6.96
C VAL A 333 -5.91 -14.14 6.99
N ARG A 334 -6.11 -14.83 8.13
CA ARG A 334 -5.78 -16.26 8.25
C ARG A 334 -6.64 -17.13 7.33
N GLU A 335 -7.92 -16.84 7.21
CA GLU A 335 -8.82 -17.53 6.30
C GLU A 335 -8.41 -17.32 4.83
N VAL A 336 -8.05 -16.10 4.44
CA VAL A 336 -7.54 -15.79 3.08
C VAL A 336 -6.26 -16.56 2.80
N ALA A 337 -5.33 -16.63 3.75
CA ALA A 337 -4.09 -17.42 3.60
C ALA A 337 -4.37 -18.92 3.41
N GLN A 338 -5.30 -19.49 4.18
CA GLN A 338 -5.71 -20.89 4.03
C GLN A 338 -6.38 -21.15 2.67
N ASN A 339 -7.28 -20.26 2.25
CA ASN A 339 -7.93 -20.35 0.95
C ASN A 339 -6.93 -20.24 -0.22
N ALA A 340 -5.92 -19.39 -0.08
CA ALA A 340 -4.83 -19.30 -1.04
C ALA A 340 -4.06 -20.62 -1.12
N GLN A 341 -3.68 -21.22 0.01
CA GLN A 341 -3.00 -22.52 0.02
C GLN A 341 -3.83 -23.62 -0.64
N GLN A 342 -5.13 -23.70 -0.33
CA GLN A 342 -6.03 -24.67 -0.96
C GLN A 342 -6.15 -24.43 -2.48
N ALA A 343 -6.17 -23.18 -2.93
CA ALA A 343 -6.18 -22.85 -4.35
C ALA A 343 -4.88 -23.28 -5.06
N ALA A 344 -3.72 -23.15 -4.42
CA ALA A 344 -2.45 -23.67 -4.95
C ALA A 344 -2.49 -25.19 -5.12
N ASP A 345 -3.01 -25.92 -4.13
CA ASP A 345 -3.10 -27.38 -4.19
C ASP A 345 -4.02 -27.84 -5.35
N ILE A 346 -5.17 -27.16 -5.54
CA ILE A 346 -6.08 -27.42 -6.65
C ILE A 346 -5.43 -27.09 -8.00
N ALA A 347 -4.69 -25.98 -8.08
CA ALA A 347 -3.97 -25.60 -9.29
C ALA A 347 -2.89 -26.64 -9.65
N ASP A 348 -2.14 -27.17 -8.68
CA ASP A 348 -1.15 -28.22 -8.95
C ASP A 348 -1.80 -29.54 -9.41
N GLN A 349 -2.94 -29.92 -8.83
CA GLN A 349 -3.72 -31.06 -9.33
C GLN A 349 -4.21 -30.85 -10.76
N ALA A 350 -4.70 -29.66 -11.09
CA ALA A 350 -5.10 -29.30 -12.45
C ALA A 350 -3.91 -29.34 -13.43
N ARG A 351 -2.72 -28.92 -12.99
CA ARG A 351 -1.47 -29.05 -13.75
C ARG A 351 -1.19 -30.49 -14.10
N GLN A 352 -1.24 -31.39 -13.11
CA GLN A 352 -0.96 -32.80 -13.29
C GLN A 352 -1.96 -33.45 -14.26
N GLN A 353 -3.26 -33.17 -14.08
CA GLN A 353 -4.32 -33.66 -14.97
C GLN A 353 -4.14 -33.17 -16.42
N ALA A 354 -3.79 -31.90 -16.62
CA ALA A 354 -3.55 -31.35 -17.95
C ALA A 354 -2.29 -31.95 -18.61
N GLN A 355 -1.23 -32.21 -17.82
CA GLN A 355 -0.03 -32.91 -18.32
C GLN A 355 -0.35 -34.34 -18.74
N GLU A 356 -1.09 -35.09 -17.93
CA GLU A 356 -1.54 -36.45 -18.24
C GLU A 356 -2.42 -36.46 -19.49
N GLY A 357 -3.41 -35.56 -19.56
CA GLY A 357 -4.24 -35.38 -20.75
C GLY A 357 -3.42 -35.09 -22.00
N SER A 358 -2.36 -34.29 -21.89
CA SER A 358 -1.47 -33.98 -23.02
C SER A 358 -0.72 -35.22 -23.51
N GLN A 359 -0.27 -36.08 -22.59
CA GLN A 359 0.36 -37.36 -22.93
C GLN A 359 -0.61 -38.32 -23.61
N ILE A 360 -1.86 -38.38 -23.14
CA ILE A 360 -2.92 -39.21 -23.73
C ILE A 360 -3.21 -38.75 -25.16
N VAL A 361 -3.38 -37.44 -25.39
CA VAL A 361 -3.61 -36.87 -26.73
C VAL A 361 -2.44 -37.18 -27.66
N ASN A 362 -1.20 -37.02 -27.20
CA ASN A 362 -0.02 -37.35 -28.00
C ASN A 362 0.03 -38.85 -28.38
N SER A 363 -0.38 -39.72 -27.45
CA SER A 363 -0.50 -41.16 -27.72
C SER A 363 -1.61 -41.47 -28.74
N ALA A 364 -2.74 -40.75 -28.65
CA ALA A 364 -3.83 -40.87 -29.60
C ALA A 364 -3.41 -40.44 -31.02
N VAL A 365 -2.68 -39.33 -31.16
CA VAL A 365 -2.13 -38.88 -32.46
C VAL A 365 -1.25 -39.96 -33.09
N LYS A 366 -0.32 -40.55 -32.33
CA LYS A 366 0.50 -41.67 -32.81
C LYS A 366 -0.33 -42.88 -33.25
N GLY A 367 -1.40 -43.19 -32.51
CA GLY A 367 -2.34 -44.24 -32.88
C GLY A 367 -3.03 -43.95 -34.21
N ILE A 368 -3.50 -42.72 -34.41
CA ILE A 368 -4.14 -42.27 -35.64
C ILE A 368 -3.17 -42.31 -36.83
N GLU A 369 -1.92 -41.89 -36.65
CA GLU A 369 -0.86 -42.00 -37.67
C GLU A 369 -0.59 -43.46 -38.08
N SER A 370 -0.63 -44.40 -37.13
CA SER A 370 -0.52 -45.82 -37.42
C SER A 370 -1.71 -46.34 -38.24
N VAL A 371 -2.94 -45.91 -37.92
CA VAL A 371 -4.14 -46.27 -38.70
C VAL A 371 -4.05 -45.68 -40.10
N HIS A 372 -3.59 -44.43 -40.23
CA HIS A 372 -3.36 -43.80 -41.53
C HIS A 372 -2.41 -44.62 -42.42
N ALA A 373 -1.28 -45.06 -41.87
CA ALA A 373 -0.31 -45.89 -42.59
C ALA A 373 -0.92 -47.23 -43.02
N GLN A 374 -1.73 -47.87 -42.17
CA GLN A 374 -2.45 -49.10 -42.51
C GLN A 374 -3.48 -48.87 -43.62
N SER A 375 -4.24 -47.77 -43.59
CA SER A 375 -5.18 -47.42 -44.66
C SER A 375 -4.47 -47.24 -46.00
N LEU A 376 -3.31 -46.58 -46.02
CA LEU A 376 -2.50 -46.44 -47.24
C LEU A 376 -2.01 -47.79 -47.79
N ALA A 377 -1.61 -48.71 -46.91
CA ALA A 377 -1.22 -50.06 -47.31
C ALA A 377 -2.40 -50.84 -47.91
N ILE A 378 -3.58 -50.80 -47.28
CA ILE A 378 -4.80 -51.45 -47.80
C ILE A 378 -5.16 -50.88 -49.18
N ARG A 379 -5.04 -49.56 -49.38
CA ARG A 379 -5.27 -48.93 -50.69
C ARG A 379 -4.36 -49.53 -51.76
N GLN A 380 -3.08 -49.71 -51.44
CA GLN A 380 -2.09 -50.28 -52.36
C GLN A 380 -2.38 -51.76 -52.67
N ASP A 381 -2.76 -52.54 -51.67
CA ASP A 381 -3.14 -53.94 -51.85
C ASP A 381 -4.40 -54.09 -52.72
N MET A 382 -5.39 -53.21 -52.53
CA MET A 382 -6.59 -53.17 -53.38
C MET A 382 -6.25 -52.77 -54.82
N ASP A 383 -5.39 -51.78 -55.05
CA ASP A 383 -4.93 -51.42 -56.40
C ASP A 383 -4.25 -52.60 -57.11
N MET A 384 -3.42 -53.36 -56.38
CA MET A 384 -2.78 -54.56 -56.90
C MET A 384 -3.80 -55.67 -57.22
N LEU A 385 -4.76 -55.91 -56.34
CA LEU A 385 -5.83 -56.89 -56.58
C LEU A 385 -6.69 -56.51 -57.79
N GLY A 386 -6.98 -55.21 -57.97
CA GLY A 386 -7.70 -54.70 -59.13
C GLY A 386 -6.98 -55.00 -60.44
N LYS A 387 -5.66 -54.75 -60.50
CA LYS A 387 -4.81 -55.08 -61.65
C LYS A 387 -4.74 -56.58 -61.93
N GLN A 388 -4.64 -57.40 -60.89
CA GLN A 388 -4.66 -58.86 -61.03
C GLN A 388 -6.00 -59.35 -61.58
N ALA A 389 -7.12 -58.84 -61.06
CA ALA A 389 -8.45 -59.18 -61.53
C ALA A 389 -8.67 -58.75 -62.99
N GLU A 390 -8.19 -57.56 -63.39
CA GLU A 390 -8.18 -57.11 -64.79
C GLU A 390 -7.38 -58.05 -65.69
N SER A 391 -6.17 -58.45 -65.27
CA SER A 391 -5.35 -59.40 -66.02
C SER A 391 -6.04 -60.75 -66.18
N ILE A 392 -6.70 -61.27 -65.14
CA ILE A 392 -7.45 -62.53 -65.24
C ILE A 392 -8.66 -62.36 -66.16
N GLY A 393 -9.36 -61.23 -66.09
CA GLY A 393 -10.47 -60.90 -67.00
C GLY A 393 -10.04 -60.95 -68.47
N ASN A 394 -8.88 -60.38 -68.80
CA ASN A 394 -8.31 -60.44 -70.15
C ASN A 394 -8.01 -61.88 -70.59
N VAL A 395 -7.46 -62.70 -69.70
CA VAL A 395 -7.21 -64.13 -70.00
C VAL A 395 -8.53 -64.88 -70.22
N MET A 396 -9.55 -64.63 -69.40
CA MET A 396 -10.86 -65.26 -69.57
C MET A 396 -11.54 -64.87 -70.89
N ALA A 397 -11.38 -63.63 -71.34
CA ALA A 397 -11.87 -63.19 -72.64
C ALA A 397 -11.22 -63.98 -73.78
N VAL A 398 -9.90 -64.17 -73.74
CA VAL A 398 -9.17 -64.99 -74.73
C VAL A 398 -9.63 -66.46 -74.70
N ILE A 399 -9.87 -67.05 -73.52
CA ILE A 399 -10.37 -68.43 -73.42
C ILE A 399 -11.79 -68.54 -73.97
N ALA A 400 -12.66 -67.56 -73.70
CA ALA A 400 -14.00 -67.52 -74.26
C ALA A 400 -13.97 -67.45 -75.80
N ASP A 401 -13.09 -66.62 -76.37
CA ASP A 401 -12.87 -66.53 -77.82
C ASP A 401 -12.35 -67.85 -78.41
N ILE A 402 -11.39 -68.52 -77.74
CA ILE A 402 -10.88 -69.83 -78.15
C ILE A 402 -11.98 -70.89 -78.11
N ALA A 403 -12.82 -70.87 -77.07
CA ALA A 403 -13.92 -71.82 -76.92
C ALA A 403 -14.99 -71.60 -78.02
N ASP A 404 -15.32 -70.34 -78.34
CA ASP A 404 -16.24 -70.01 -79.45
C ASP A 404 -15.66 -70.44 -80.81
N GLN A 405 -14.38 -70.18 -81.07
CA GLN A 405 -13.69 -70.67 -82.27
C GLN A 405 -13.68 -72.20 -82.35
N THR A 406 -13.44 -72.87 -81.22
CA THR A 406 -13.44 -74.34 -81.14
C THR A 406 -14.85 -74.90 -81.41
N ASN A 407 -15.88 -74.23 -80.89
CA ASN A 407 -17.29 -74.57 -81.15
C ASN A 407 -17.62 -74.45 -82.65
N LEU A 408 -17.19 -73.37 -83.30
CA LEU A 408 -17.35 -73.17 -84.75
C LEU A 408 -16.58 -74.20 -85.59
N LEU A 409 -15.34 -74.53 -85.20
CA LEU A 409 -14.54 -75.57 -85.86
C LEU A 409 -15.18 -76.95 -85.72
N ALA A 410 -15.67 -77.28 -84.52
CA ALA A 410 -16.36 -78.54 -84.25
C ALA A 410 -17.67 -78.66 -85.05
N LEU A 411 -18.42 -77.56 -85.18
CA LEU A 411 -19.61 -77.51 -86.02
C LEU A 411 -19.28 -77.76 -87.49
N ASN A 412 -18.25 -77.09 -88.02
CA ASN A 412 -17.80 -77.31 -89.40
C ASN A 412 -17.33 -78.75 -89.63
N ALA A 413 -16.63 -79.35 -88.65
CA ALA A 413 -16.22 -80.75 -88.71
C ALA A 413 -17.41 -81.72 -88.66
N ALA A 414 -18.43 -81.44 -87.85
CA ALA A 414 -19.65 -82.23 -87.79
C ALA A 414 -20.43 -82.19 -89.12
N ILE A 415 -20.50 -81.01 -89.76
CA ILE A 415 -21.09 -80.84 -91.09
C ILE A 415 -20.34 -81.66 -92.14
N GLU A 416 -19.01 -81.58 -92.18
CA GLU A 416 -18.21 -82.33 -93.17
C GLU A 416 -18.24 -83.84 -92.92
N ALA A 417 -18.28 -84.27 -91.64
CA ALA A 417 -18.47 -85.66 -91.26
C ALA A 417 -19.85 -86.22 -91.70
N ALA A 418 -20.91 -85.42 -91.58
CA ALA A 418 -22.23 -85.78 -92.11
C ALA A 418 -22.23 -85.88 -93.65
N ARG A 419 -21.44 -85.02 -94.31
CA ARG A 419 -21.27 -85.01 -95.77
C ARG A 419 -20.56 -86.26 -96.31
N ALA A 420 -19.65 -86.84 -95.52
CA ALA A 420 -18.93 -88.07 -95.84
C ALA A 420 -19.78 -89.36 -95.63
N GLY A 421 -21.03 -89.25 -95.17
CA GLY A 421 -21.94 -90.39 -94.99
C GLY A 421 -21.42 -91.43 -93.99
N ASP A 422 -21.54 -92.72 -94.31
CA ASP A 422 -21.18 -93.82 -93.40
C ASP A 422 -19.68 -93.83 -93.01
N ALA A 423 -18.79 -93.32 -93.89
CA ALA A 423 -17.36 -93.22 -93.59
C ALA A 423 -17.02 -92.13 -92.56
N GLY A 424 -17.88 -91.12 -92.41
CA GLY A 424 -17.69 -90.00 -91.47
C GLY A 424 -18.29 -90.21 -90.08
N ARG A 425 -18.99 -91.32 -89.84
CA ARG A 425 -19.80 -91.51 -88.62
C ARG A 425 -18.98 -91.46 -87.32
N GLY A 426 -17.76 -91.98 -87.33
CA GLY A 426 -16.85 -91.88 -86.17
C GLY A 426 -16.35 -90.45 -85.93
N PHE A 427 -16.08 -89.70 -87.00
CA PHE A 427 -15.67 -88.30 -86.91
C PHE A 427 -16.81 -87.39 -86.45
N ALA A 428 -18.05 -87.67 -86.85
CA ALA A 428 -19.22 -86.90 -86.42
C ALA A 428 -19.41 -86.95 -84.89
N VAL A 429 -19.22 -88.13 -84.27
CA VAL A 429 -19.33 -88.29 -82.81
C VAL A 429 -18.24 -87.50 -82.08
N VAL A 430 -17.00 -87.53 -82.58
CA VAL A 430 -15.90 -86.75 -82.00
C VAL A 430 -16.16 -85.25 -82.14
N ALA A 431 -16.63 -84.79 -83.30
CA ALA A 431 -16.95 -83.40 -83.54
C ALA A 431 -18.07 -82.89 -82.61
N ASP A 432 -19.13 -83.68 -82.38
CA ASP A 432 -20.18 -83.33 -81.43
C ASP A 432 -19.70 -83.30 -79.96
N GLU A 433 -18.77 -84.18 -79.57
CA GLU A 433 -18.20 -84.17 -78.22
C GLU A 433 -17.29 -82.95 -78.00
N VAL A 434 -16.48 -82.58 -79.02
CA VAL A 434 -15.68 -81.34 -78.99
C VAL A 434 -16.59 -80.11 -78.93
N ARG A 435 -17.71 -80.10 -79.66
CA ARG A 435 -18.71 -79.02 -79.63
C ARG A 435 -19.29 -78.85 -78.23
N LYS A 436 -19.75 -79.94 -77.60
CA LYS A 436 -20.27 -79.91 -76.22
C LYS A 436 -19.21 -79.47 -75.21
N LEU A 437 -17.96 -79.87 -75.39
CA LEU A 437 -16.87 -79.43 -74.52
C LEU A 437 -16.63 -77.93 -74.66
N ALA A 438 -16.63 -77.40 -75.88
CA ALA A 438 -16.52 -75.98 -76.16
C ALA A 438 -17.67 -75.18 -75.53
N GLU A 439 -18.92 -75.63 -75.67
CA GLU A 439 -20.10 -75.00 -75.02
C GLU A 439 -19.99 -74.99 -73.49
N LYS A 440 -19.52 -76.09 -72.88
CA LYS A 440 -19.23 -76.16 -71.44
C LYS A 440 -18.12 -75.19 -71.03
N THR A 441 -17.05 -75.10 -71.81
CA THR A 441 -15.95 -74.16 -71.56
C THR A 441 -16.45 -72.71 -71.64
N MET A 442 -17.25 -72.36 -72.66
CA MET A 442 -17.84 -71.01 -72.77
C MET A 442 -18.67 -70.67 -71.52
N THR A 443 -19.54 -71.60 -71.08
CA THR A 443 -20.38 -71.40 -69.88
C THR A 443 -19.51 -71.20 -68.64
N ALA A 444 -18.49 -72.04 -68.42
CA ALA A 444 -17.57 -71.92 -67.30
C ALA A 444 -16.77 -70.60 -67.34
N THR A 445 -16.28 -70.19 -68.51
CA THR A 445 -15.58 -68.90 -68.66
C THR A 445 -16.49 -67.70 -68.37
N GLN A 446 -17.77 -67.79 -68.70
CA GLN A 446 -18.74 -66.74 -68.39
C GLN A 446 -19.01 -66.64 -66.88
N GLU A 447 -19.10 -67.78 -66.17
CA GLU A 447 -19.23 -67.81 -64.71
C GLU A 447 -17.98 -67.23 -64.02
N VAL A 448 -16.78 -67.61 -64.45
CA VAL A 448 -15.53 -67.02 -63.95
C VAL A 448 -15.46 -65.54 -64.27
N GLY A 449 -15.87 -65.12 -65.48
CA GLY A 449 -15.92 -63.72 -65.88
C GLY A 449 -16.82 -62.88 -64.97
N ARG A 450 -17.99 -63.41 -64.55
CA ARG A 450 -18.85 -62.75 -63.56
C ARG A 450 -18.15 -62.62 -62.20
N ALA A 451 -17.53 -63.69 -61.71
CA ALA A 451 -16.80 -63.65 -60.45
C ALA A 451 -15.64 -62.63 -60.46
N ILE A 452 -14.93 -62.50 -61.58
CA ILE A 452 -13.89 -61.48 -61.77
C ILE A 452 -14.49 -60.07 -61.79
N GLY A 453 -15.63 -59.87 -62.45
CA GLY A 453 -16.36 -58.61 -62.43
C GLY A 453 -16.78 -58.19 -61.01
N ASP A 454 -17.25 -59.14 -60.21
CA ASP A 454 -17.60 -58.91 -58.80
C ASP A 454 -16.38 -58.53 -57.97
N ILE A 455 -15.22 -59.19 -58.19
CA ILE A 455 -13.95 -58.84 -57.53
C ILE A 455 -13.50 -57.43 -57.91
N GLN A 456 -13.56 -57.06 -59.19
CA GLN A 456 -13.21 -55.72 -59.68
C GLN A 456 -14.10 -54.65 -59.03
N SER A 457 -15.42 -54.89 -59.00
CA SER A 457 -16.39 -54.00 -58.37
C SER A 457 -16.15 -53.85 -56.86
N GLY A 458 -15.94 -54.97 -56.17
CA GLY A 458 -15.63 -54.99 -54.73
C GLY A 458 -14.34 -54.26 -54.39
N THR A 459 -13.30 -54.43 -55.22
CA THR A 459 -12.02 -53.75 -55.08
C THR A 459 -12.19 -52.23 -55.23
N LYS A 460 -12.89 -51.78 -56.28
CA LYS A 460 -13.15 -50.35 -56.52
C LYS A 460 -13.95 -49.73 -55.37
N LYS A 461 -14.93 -50.45 -54.83
CA LYS A 461 -15.70 -50.02 -53.65
C LYS A 461 -14.81 -49.88 -52.41
N ASN A 462 -13.90 -50.83 -52.16
CA ASN A 462 -12.98 -50.77 -51.03
C ASN A 462 -11.99 -49.61 -51.14
N ILE A 463 -11.51 -49.28 -52.34
CA ILE A 463 -10.65 -48.10 -52.55
C ILE A 463 -11.39 -46.83 -52.10
N LEU A 464 -12.65 -46.64 -52.51
CA LEU A 464 -13.46 -45.49 -52.09
C LEU A 464 -13.66 -45.45 -50.56
N ASN A 465 -13.93 -46.60 -49.93
CA ASN A 465 -14.06 -46.67 -48.47
C ASN A 465 -12.76 -46.28 -47.75
N VAL A 466 -11.61 -46.67 -48.30
CA VAL A 466 -10.29 -46.33 -47.76
C VAL A 466 -9.99 -44.85 -47.92
N GLU A 467 -10.35 -44.23 -49.06
CA GLU A 467 -10.23 -42.79 -49.27
C GLU A 467 -11.11 -41.99 -48.28
N GLN A 468 -12.34 -42.43 -48.06
CA GLN A 468 -13.21 -41.83 -47.04
C GLN A 468 -12.63 -41.99 -45.64
N SER A 469 -12.05 -43.15 -45.33
CA SER A 469 -11.39 -43.39 -44.04
C SER A 469 -10.17 -42.48 -43.85
N ALA A 470 -9.38 -42.26 -44.90
CA ALA A 470 -8.23 -41.35 -44.86
C ALA A 470 -8.66 -39.91 -44.52
N SER A 471 -9.74 -39.42 -45.14
CA SER A 471 -10.29 -38.09 -44.82
C SER A 471 -10.75 -37.97 -43.37
N ALA A 472 -11.40 -39.00 -42.81
CA ALA A 472 -11.83 -39.01 -41.42
C ALA A 472 -10.64 -39.05 -40.43
N ILE A 473 -9.57 -39.76 -40.81
CA ILE A 473 -8.30 -39.83 -40.06
C ILE A 473 -7.61 -38.47 -40.02
N GLU A 474 -7.57 -37.74 -41.14
CA GLU A 474 -7.02 -36.38 -41.20
C GLU A 474 -7.80 -35.42 -40.28
N GLU A 475 -9.13 -35.48 -40.29
CA GLU A 475 -9.97 -34.68 -39.41
C GLU A 475 -9.74 -35.03 -37.93
N ALA A 476 -9.70 -36.32 -37.59
CA ALA A 476 -9.42 -36.78 -36.23
C ALA A 476 -8.03 -36.35 -35.73
N THR A 477 -7.03 -36.35 -36.62
CA THR A 477 -5.68 -35.86 -36.33
C THR A 477 -5.69 -34.37 -36.03
N ALA A 478 -6.36 -33.57 -36.87
CA ALA A 478 -6.47 -32.13 -36.68
C ALA A 478 -7.18 -31.77 -35.36
N LEU A 479 -8.26 -32.47 -35.02
CA LEU A 479 -8.96 -32.30 -33.75
C LEU A 479 -8.07 -32.67 -32.54
N SER A 480 -7.34 -33.78 -32.64
CA SER A 480 -6.42 -34.22 -31.57
C SER A 480 -5.30 -33.22 -31.32
N ILE A 481 -4.70 -32.66 -32.39
CA ILE A 481 -3.68 -31.61 -32.28
C ILE A 481 -4.27 -30.37 -31.57
N ARG A 482 -5.47 -29.93 -31.97
CA ARG A 482 -6.15 -28.80 -31.34
C ARG A 482 -6.43 -29.05 -29.85
N SER A 483 -6.88 -30.25 -29.47
CA SER A 483 -7.05 -30.63 -28.07
C SER A 483 -5.72 -30.57 -27.30
N GLY A 484 -4.62 -31.01 -27.92
CA GLY A 484 -3.27 -30.92 -27.34
C GLY A 484 -2.85 -29.47 -27.08
N ASP A 485 -3.13 -28.56 -28.00
CA ASP A 485 -2.83 -27.14 -27.83
C ASP A 485 -3.72 -26.46 -26.77
N SER A 486 -5.00 -26.83 -26.67
CA SER A 486 -5.86 -26.38 -25.57
C SER A 486 -5.32 -26.81 -24.20
N LEU A 487 -4.79 -28.04 -24.08
CA LEU A 487 -4.17 -28.50 -22.84
C LEU A 487 -2.90 -27.72 -22.49
N LYS A 488 -2.09 -27.34 -23.49
CA LYS A 488 -0.93 -26.45 -23.26
C LYS A 488 -1.37 -25.07 -22.76
N GLN A 489 -2.45 -24.52 -23.29
CA GLN A 489 -3.00 -23.25 -22.81
C GLN A 489 -3.53 -23.37 -21.37
N ILE A 490 -4.20 -24.47 -21.04
CA ILE A 490 -4.62 -24.75 -19.65
C ILE A 490 -3.41 -24.77 -18.71
N LEU A 491 -2.31 -25.42 -19.10
CA LEU A 491 -1.08 -25.42 -18.30
C LEU A 491 -0.53 -24.00 -18.07
N GLN A 492 -0.56 -23.13 -19.08
CA GLN A 492 -0.17 -21.72 -18.93
C GLN A 492 -1.09 -20.98 -17.95
N PHE A 493 -2.41 -21.20 -18.02
CA PHE A 493 -3.35 -20.60 -17.08
C PHE A 493 -3.11 -21.07 -15.65
N VAL A 494 -2.84 -22.35 -15.46
CA VAL A 494 -2.52 -22.92 -14.15
C VAL A 494 -1.25 -22.31 -13.56
N HIS A 495 -0.20 -22.09 -14.36
CA HIS A 495 0.99 -21.39 -13.91
C HIS A 495 0.69 -19.98 -13.42
N MET A 496 -0.09 -19.20 -14.18
CA MET A 496 -0.49 -17.85 -13.75
C MET A 496 -1.35 -17.86 -12.48
N VAL A 497 -2.18 -18.88 -12.29
CA VAL A 497 -2.97 -19.05 -11.05
C VAL A 497 -2.03 -19.30 -9.86
N ASN A 498 -1.01 -20.16 -10.01
CA ASN A 498 -0.02 -20.39 -8.96
C ASN A 498 0.74 -19.11 -8.59
N ASP A 499 1.20 -18.35 -9.57
CA ASP A 499 1.89 -17.07 -9.32
C ASP A 499 0.98 -16.10 -8.54
N GLN A 500 -0.31 -16.03 -8.92
CA GLN A 500 -1.29 -15.18 -8.27
C GLN A 500 -1.58 -15.63 -6.83
N VAL A 501 -1.68 -16.94 -6.59
CA VAL A 501 -1.87 -17.52 -5.27
C VAL A 501 -0.68 -17.23 -4.37
N GLN A 502 0.54 -17.33 -4.89
CA GLN A 502 1.75 -17.00 -4.14
C GLN A 502 1.80 -15.52 -3.77
N ALA A 503 1.39 -14.64 -4.68
CA ALA A 503 1.25 -13.21 -4.38
C ALA A 503 0.19 -12.94 -3.30
N ILE A 504 -0.93 -13.67 -3.30
CA ILE A 504 -1.95 -13.57 -2.24
C ILE A 504 -1.37 -14.02 -0.90
N ALA A 505 -0.64 -15.14 -0.86
CA ALA A 505 -0.01 -15.63 0.37
C ALA A 505 0.95 -14.60 0.97
N THR A 506 1.85 -14.02 0.15
CA THR A 506 2.75 -12.94 0.59
C THR A 506 1.97 -11.71 1.06
N ALA A 507 0.91 -11.31 0.36
CA ALA A 507 0.07 -10.18 0.78
C ALA A 507 -0.63 -10.46 2.11
N SER A 508 -1.11 -11.69 2.35
CA SER A 508 -1.72 -12.10 3.61
C SER A 508 -0.71 -12.10 4.76
N GLU A 509 0.53 -12.54 4.54
CA GLU A 509 1.61 -12.44 5.54
C GLU A 509 1.90 -10.98 5.91
N GLN A 510 2.02 -10.10 4.91
CA GLN A 510 2.20 -8.67 5.14
C GLN A 510 1.02 -8.03 5.88
N GLN A 511 -0.21 -8.40 5.51
CA GLN A 511 -1.41 -7.95 6.22
C GLN A 511 -1.42 -8.43 7.67
N SER A 512 -1.04 -9.68 7.95
CA SER A 512 -0.96 -10.21 9.31
C SER A 512 0.03 -9.39 10.15
N ALA A 513 1.22 -9.10 9.62
CA ALA A 513 2.22 -8.30 10.32
C ALA A 513 1.73 -6.86 10.59
N ALA A 514 1.09 -6.23 9.59
CA ALA A 514 0.50 -4.91 9.74
C ALA A 514 -0.65 -4.91 10.77
N SER A 515 -1.50 -5.94 10.77
CA SER A 515 -2.57 -6.09 11.74
C SER A 515 -2.05 -6.24 13.17
N GLU A 516 -0.97 -6.99 13.39
CA GLU A 516 -0.32 -7.10 14.71
C GLU A 516 0.30 -5.77 15.17
N GLU A 517 0.87 -4.98 14.27
CA GLU A 517 1.38 -3.64 14.58
C GLU A 517 0.25 -2.66 14.95
N ILE A 518 -0.86 -2.70 14.20
CA ILE A 518 -2.04 -1.90 14.50
C ILE A 518 -2.64 -2.32 15.85
N SER A 519 -2.78 -3.61 16.13
CA SER A 519 -3.27 -4.10 17.44
C SER A 519 -2.42 -3.58 18.60
N ARG A 520 -1.09 -3.59 18.48
CA ARG A 520 -0.18 -3.00 19.48
C ARG A 520 -0.38 -1.49 19.62
N SER A 521 -0.56 -0.79 18.51
CA SER A 521 -0.81 0.66 18.52
C SER A 521 -2.15 1.00 19.19
N VAL A 522 -3.19 0.20 18.94
CA VAL A 522 -4.52 0.34 19.55
C VAL A 522 -4.43 0.14 21.06
N GLU A 523 -3.70 -0.87 21.53
CA GLU A 523 -3.45 -1.10 22.97
C GLU A 523 -2.71 0.08 23.61
N GLN A 524 -1.69 0.64 22.94
CA GLN A 524 -0.98 1.81 23.43
C GLN A 524 -1.90 3.04 23.54
N VAL A 525 -2.79 3.26 22.57
CA VAL A 525 -3.78 4.36 22.62
C VAL A 525 -4.80 4.11 23.74
N ALA A 526 -5.18 2.87 24.01
CA ALA A 526 -6.04 2.52 25.14
C ALA A 526 -5.42 2.94 26.48
N ASN A 527 -4.13 2.62 26.66
CA ASN A 527 -3.38 2.96 27.86
C ASN A 527 -3.25 4.47 28.04
N ILE A 528 -2.92 5.21 26.97
CA ILE A 528 -2.84 6.68 27.00
C ILE A 528 -4.20 7.30 27.35
N SER A 529 -5.30 6.75 26.82
CA SER A 529 -6.64 7.25 27.11
C SER A 529 -7.00 7.04 28.58
N ALA A 530 -6.67 5.87 29.15
CA ALA A 530 -6.87 5.58 30.57
C ALA A 530 -6.03 6.50 31.47
N GLU A 531 -4.76 6.72 31.14
CA GLU A 531 -3.87 7.64 31.85
C GLU A 531 -4.35 9.09 31.77
N THR A 532 -4.88 9.50 30.61
CA THR A 532 -5.46 10.85 30.43
C THR A 532 -6.69 11.02 31.30
N ALA A 533 -7.59 10.03 31.35
CA ALA A 533 -8.77 10.06 32.22
C ALA A 533 -8.36 10.19 33.70
N HIS A 534 -7.38 9.39 34.14
CA HIS A 534 -6.84 9.48 35.50
C HIS A 534 -6.23 10.86 35.79
N THR A 535 -5.40 11.39 34.88
CA THR A 535 -4.78 12.71 35.04
C THR A 535 -5.82 13.82 35.11
N MET A 536 -6.92 13.70 34.35
CA MET A 536 -8.03 14.66 34.42
C MET A 536 -8.80 14.54 35.74
N GLN A 537 -8.96 13.34 36.30
CA GLN A 537 -9.51 13.15 37.63
C GLN A 537 -8.66 13.89 38.69
N ASP A 538 -7.34 13.71 38.65
CA ASP A 538 -6.40 14.38 39.57
C ASP A 538 -6.43 15.91 39.40
N ALA A 539 -6.47 16.39 38.16
CA ALA A 539 -6.59 17.80 37.85
C ALA A 539 -7.91 18.39 38.39
N SER A 540 -9.02 17.63 38.32
CA SER A 540 -10.30 18.04 38.88
C SER A 540 -10.19 18.30 40.38
N HIS A 541 -9.57 17.37 41.12
CA HIS A 541 -9.33 17.53 42.55
C HIS A 541 -8.44 18.74 42.90
N ALA A 542 -7.40 18.99 42.10
CA ALA A 542 -6.53 20.15 42.29
C ALA A 542 -7.29 21.48 42.07
N VAL A 543 -8.17 21.54 41.07
CA VAL A 543 -8.99 22.72 40.78
C VAL A 543 -10.07 22.95 41.83
N GLU A 544 -10.69 21.88 42.35
CA GLU A 544 -11.58 21.96 43.51
C GLU A 544 -10.87 22.55 44.73
N GLY A 545 -9.62 22.11 44.98
CA GLY A 545 -8.78 22.67 46.05
C GLY A 545 -8.47 24.15 45.86
N LEU A 546 -8.16 24.59 44.63
CA LEU A 546 -7.95 26.02 44.30
C LEU A 546 -9.21 26.85 44.52
N ALA A 547 -10.37 26.33 44.10
CA ALA A 547 -11.65 27.00 44.32
C ALA A 547 -11.94 27.17 45.82
N GLN A 548 -11.64 26.15 46.63
CA GLN A 548 -11.78 26.21 48.08
C GLN A 548 -10.82 27.24 48.71
N GLN A 549 -9.56 27.28 48.28
CA GLN A 549 -8.57 28.26 48.76
C GLN A 549 -8.94 29.70 48.38
N ALA A 550 -9.46 29.92 47.17
CA ALA A 550 -9.97 31.22 46.74
C ALA A 550 -11.13 31.68 47.63
N GLN A 551 -12.03 30.77 48.02
CA GLN A 551 -13.13 31.08 48.94
C GLN A 551 -12.61 31.44 50.35
N VAL A 552 -11.60 30.74 50.86
CA VAL A 552 -10.95 31.08 52.14
C VAL A 552 -10.29 32.47 52.08
N LEU A 553 -9.57 32.77 51.01
CA LEU A 553 -8.96 34.10 50.78
C LEU A 553 -10.03 35.20 50.73
N ARG A 554 -11.15 34.96 50.04
CA ARG A 554 -12.28 35.89 49.99
C ARG A 554 -12.80 36.22 51.39
N GLN A 555 -12.90 35.21 52.27
CA GLN A 555 -13.33 35.42 53.66
C GLN A 555 -12.32 36.23 54.48
N LEU A 556 -11.01 35.99 54.30
CA LEU A 556 -9.96 36.76 54.97
C LEU A 556 -9.96 38.23 54.52
N ILE A 557 -10.18 38.50 53.23
CA ILE A 557 -10.29 39.85 52.67
C ILE A 557 -11.50 40.58 53.25
N LEU A 558 -12.64 39.90 53.40
CA LEU A 558 -13.82 40.47 54.06
C LEU A 558 -13.49 40.91 55.50
N ASN A 559 -12.80 40.06 56.26
CA ASN A 559 -12.36 40.39 57.62
C ASN A 559 -11.37 41.56 57.66
N MET A 560 -10.51 41.72 56.65
CA MET A 560 -9.60 42.89 56.54
C MET A 560 -10.34 44.20 56.28
N LYS A 561 -11.49 44.16 55.60
CA LYS A 561 -12.31 45.36 55.30
C LYS A 561 -13.20 45.79 56.47
N THR A 562 -13.53 44.86 57.36
CA THR A 562 -14.30 45.14 58.59
C THR A 562 -13.39 45.02 59.82
N PRO A 563 -12.62 46.08 60.17
CA PRO A 563 -11.89 46.08 61.43
C PRO A 563 -12.91 46.05 62.59
N SER A 564 -12.56 45.29 63.64
CA SER A 564 -13.33 45.24 64.90
C SER A 564 -13.03 46.45 65.77
#